data_AF-A0A5N6W8G9-F1
#
_entry.id   AF-A0A5N6W8G9-F1
#
_cell.length_a   1.000
_cell.length_b   1.000
_cell.length_c   1.000
_cell.angle_alpha   90.00
_cell.angle_beta   90.00
_cell.angle_gamma   90.00
#
_symmetry.space_group_name_H-M   'P 1'
#
loop_
_entity.id
_entity.type
_entity.pdbx_description
1 polymer ?
#
loop_
_entity_poly.entity_id
_entity_poly.type
_entity_poly.pdbx_seq_one_letter_code
_entity_poly.pdbx_strand_id
1 'polypeptide(L)'
;MGGIFSSQSFWKTRFECYGDRCFLGSADGGLPKIQRRGNWHLLYYYTREKLLSQRLRERRGIWWRCLLISGIMDTRLSFPHPAESRVTKSLSWKYMNTHWPSSKPFVYFDILRTEPTYSGYFSLPDSLKQIAVSHLGDTYESYISGMEFIGEDETVKIGHISSRARIVRDIRPFRGFKIAWSRQGVHAIKFNTNVTDCSWIGKATKAAWVCDMTVASNVAAVQIEFDVSVAFC
;
A
#
# COMPACT_ATOMS: atom_id res chain seq x y z
N MET A 1 6.03 -15.12 28.45
CA MET A 1 5.45 -14.00 27.67
C MET A 1 4.19 -13.36 28.28
N GLY A 2 3.70 -13.76 29.46
CA GLY A 2 2.43 -13.24 30.02
C GLY A 2 2.45 -11.82 30.63
N GLY A 3 3.63 -11.31 31.03
CA GLY A 3 3.72 -10.03 31.77
C GLY A 3 3.50 -8.77 30.94
N ILE A 4 3.58 -8.84 29.61
CA ILE A 4 3.37 -7.68 28.73
C ILE A 4 1.87 -7.32 28.67
N PHE A 5 0.98 -8.32 28.71
CA PHE A 5 -0.46 -8.11 28.60
C PHE A 5 -1.12 -7.55 29.87
N SER A 6 -0.43 -7.57 31.01
CA SER A 6 -0.86 -6.88 32.23
C SER A 6 -0.33 -5.44 32.34
N SER A 7 0.61 -5.05 31.46
CA SER A 7 1.24 -3.73 31.50
C SER A 7 0.32 -2.64 30.96
N GLN A 8 -0.08 -1.71 31.82
CA GLN A 8 -0.84 -0.53 31.43
C GLN A 8 -0.07 0.36 30.45
N SER A 9 1.25 0.44 30.59
CA SER A 9 2.12 1.18 29.65
C SER A 9 2.07 0.58 28.26
N PHE A 10 2.08 -0.76 28.13
CA PHE A 10 1.92 -1.43 26.84
C PHE A 10 0.55 -1.12 26.20
N TRP A 11 -0.53 -1.14 26.97
CA TRP A 11 -1.85 -0.81 26.42
C TRP A 11 -2.00 0.67 26.09
N LYS A 12 -1.32 1.55 26.82
CA LYS A 12 -1.29 2.99 26.55
C LYS A 12 -0.69 3.30 25.18
N THR A 13 0.39 2.63 24.77
CA THR A 13 1.02 2.89 23.46
C THR A 13 0.08 2.63 22.27
N ARG A 14 -0.98 1.82 22.46
CA ARG A 14 -2.03 1.62 21.45
C ARG A 14 -2.82 2.90 21.13
N PHE A 15 -2.86 3.85 22.06
CA PHE A 15 -3.58 5.12 21.93
C PHE A 15 -2.65 6.30 21.59
N GLU A 16 -1.34 6.09 21.61
CA GLU A 16 -0.34 7.08 21.21
C GLU A 16 -0.30 7.25 19.69
N CYS A 17 0.49 8.22 19.20
CA CYS A 17 0.69 8.42 17.77
C CYS A 17 1.15 7.12 17.11
N TYR A 18 0.56 6.77 15.96
CA TYR A 18 0.76 5.51 15.24
C TYR A 18 0.25 4.22 15.92
N GLY A 19 -0.37 4.31 17.10
CA GLY A 19 -1.07 3.18 17.72
C GLY A 19 -2.39 2.83 16.99
N ASP A 20 -2.87 1.59 17.13
CA ASP A 20 -4.11 1.11 16.48
C ASP A 20 -5.42 1.71 17.05
N ARG A 21 -5.30 2.53 18.09
CA ARG A 21 -6.38 3.31 18.72
C ARG A 21 -6.10 4.82 18.73
N CYS A 22 -5.11 5.30 17.98
CA CYS A 22 -4.76 6.72 17.88
C CYS A 22 -5.95 7.61 17.44
N PHE A 23 -6.93 7.06 16.71
CA PHE A 23 -8.14 7.79 16.30
C PHE A 23 -9.00 8.29 17.48
N LEU A 24 -8.78 7.80 18.70
CA LEU A 24 -9.44 8.28 19.90
C LEU A 24 -8.75 9.50 20.53
N GLY A 25 -7.50 9.77 20.14
CA GLY A 25 -6.74 10.95 20.56
C GLY A 25 -7.20 12.22 19.84
N SER A 26 -6.58 13.33 20.22
CA SER A 26 -6.74 14.62 19.56
C SER A 26 -5.75 14.77 18.39
N ALA A 27 -6.08 15.64 17.43
CA ALA A 27 -5.23 15.90 16.26
C ALA A 27 -3.88 16.54 16.59
N ASP A 28 -3.75 17.13 17.78
CA ASP A 28 -2.50 17.68 18.34
C ASP A 28 -1.55 16.59 18.89
N GLY A 29 -1.86 15.31 18.67
CA GLY A 29 -1.11 14.19 19.24
C GLY A 29 -1.38 13.98 20.73
N GLY A 30 -2.31 14.74 21.31
CA GLY A 30 -2.78 14.58 22.67
C GLY A 30 -3.49 13.24 22.85
N LEU A 31 -3.10 12.51 23.90
CA LEU A 31 -3.85 11.34 24.33
C LEU A 31 -5.31 11.73 24.60
N PRO A 32 -6.26 10.78 24.45
CA PRO A 32 -7.63 11.01 24.86
C PRO A 32 -7.64 11.62 26.27
N LYS A 33 -8.48 12.63 26.52
CA LYS A 33 -8.69 13.22 27.86
C LYS A 33 -9.43 12.23 28.79
N ILE A 34 -8.99 10.99 28.81
CA ILE A 34 -9.41 9.97 29.74
C ILE A 34 -8.66 10.33 31.02
N GLN A 35 -9.43 10.71 32.04
CA GLN A 35 -8.91 11.11 33.34
C GLN A 35 -7.84 10.09 33.78
N ARG A 36 -6.71 10.63 34.26
CA ARG A 36 -5.36 10.05 34.38
C ARG A 36 -5.21 8.71 35.16
N ARG A 37 -6.27 7.94 35.39
CA ARG A 37 -6.31 6.63 36.08
C ARG A 37 -7.09 5.54 35.32
N GLY A 38 -7.29 5.70 34.01
CA GLY A 38 -8.02 4.72 33.21
C GLY A 38 -7.23 3.41 33.03
N ASN A 39 -7.91 2.28 33.19
CA ASN A 39 -7.39 0.97 32.81
C ASN A 39 -7.34 0.90 31.27
N TRP A 40 -6.15 1.17 30.68
CA TRP A 40 -5.90 1.18 29.24
C TRP A 40 -6.22 -0.15 28.58
N HIS A 41 -6.00 -1.26 29.29
CA HIS A 41 -6.40 -2.58 28.81
C HIS A 41 -7.92 -2.68 28.63
N LEU A 42 -8.68 -2.21 29.62
CA LEU A 42 -10.14 -2.22 29.58
C LEU A 42 -10.67 -1.31 28.48
N LEU A 43 -10.07 -0.12 28.33
CA LEU A 43 -10.38 0.79 27.23
C LEU A 43 -10.10 0.15 25.87
N TYR A 44 -8.96 -0.54 25.73
CA TYR A 44 -8.62 -1.27 24.50
C TYR A 44 -9.68 -2.33 24.17
N TYR A 45 -10.13 -3.07 25.19
CA TYR A 45 -11.19 -4.07 25.04
C TYR A 45 -12.52 -3.45 24.59
N TYR A 46 -12.95 -2.35 25.20
CA TYR A 46 -14.20 -1.67 24.81
C TYR A 46 -14.13 -0.95 23.47
N THR A 47 -12.93 -0.68 22.97
CA THR A 47 -12.71 -0.05 21.67
C THR A 47 -12.41 -1.06 20.56
N ARG A 48 -12.66 -2.36 20.80
CA ARG A 48 -12.64 -3.39 19.75
C ARG A 48 -13.76 -3.19 18.74
N GLU A 49 -13.52 -3.63 17.50
CA GLU A 49 -14.42 -3.41 16.36
C GLU A 49 -15.91 -3.67 16.65
N LYS A 50 -16.19 -4.81 17.28
CA LYS A 50 -17.55 -5.26 17.56
C LYS A 50 -18.31 -4.37 18.56
N LEU A 51 -17.60 -3.55 19.32
CA LEU A 51 -18.16 -2.67 20.36
C LEU A 51 -18.09 -1.19 19.98
N LEU A 52 -17.49 -0.84 18.85
CA LEU A 52 -17.42 0.55 18.42
C LEU A 52 -18.80 1.06 18.02
N SER A 53 -19.20 2.20 18.61
CA SER A 53 -20.35 2.95 18.14
C SER A 53 -20.15 3.44 16.71
N GLN A 54 -21.24 3.70 16.00
CA GLN A 54 -21.19 4.20 14.61
C GLN A 54 -20.32 5.46 14.49
N ARG A 55 -20.48 6.41 15.41
CA ARG A 55 -19.68 7.65 15.46
C ARG A 55 -18.19 7.39 15.60
N LEU A 56 -17.79 6.39 16.41
CA LEU A 56 -16.38 6.05 16.57
C LEU A 56 -15.81 5.33 15.34
N ARG A 57 -16.61 4.51 14.65
CA ARG A 57 -16.21 3.90 13.37
C ARG A 57 -15.97 4.96 12.30
N GLU A 58 -16.88 5.94 12.18
CA GLU A 58 -16.73 7.07 11.27
C GLU A 58 -15.51 7.92 11.59
N ARG A 59 -15.32 8.27 12.87
CA ARG A 59 -14.13 9.00 13.33
C ARG A 59 -12.84 8.25 12.97
N ARG A 60 -12.80 6.94 13.18
CA ARG A 60 -11.65 6.13 12.76
C ARG A 60 -11.44 6.19 11.26
N GLY A 61 -12.51 6.09 10.46
CA GLY A 61 -12.43 6.22 9.00
C GLY A 61 -11.86 7.56 8.55
N ILE A 62 -12.28 8.67 9.16
CA ILE A 62 -11.74 10.01 8.88
C ILE A 62 -10.27 10.07 9.29
N TRP A 63 -9.95 9.64 10.51
CA TRP A 63 -8.58 9.63 11.02
C TRP A 63 -7.63 8.84 10.13
N TRP A 64 -8.07 7.66 9.68
CA TRP A 64 -7.33 6.82 8.75
C TRP A 64 -7.05 7.54 7.43
N ARG A 65 -8.03 8.24 6.85
CA ARG A 65 -7.82 9.05 5.65
C ARG A 65 -6.82 10.19 5.88
N CYS A 66 -6.85 10.84 7.04
CA CYS A 66 -5.86 11.87 7.39
C CYS A 66 -4.44 11.27 7.50
N LEU A 67 -4.30 10.10 8.11
CA LEU A 67 -3.01 9.39 8.16
C LEU A 67 -2.53 8.98 6.77
N LEU A 68 -3.44 8.53 5.90
CA LEU A 68 -3.12 8.21 4.51
C LEU A 68 -2.62 9.44 3.76
N ILE A 69 -3.32 10.58 3.86
CA ILE A 69 -2.90 11.85 3.27
C ILE A 69 -1.53 12.25 3.81
N SER A 70 -1.34 12.24 5.13
CA SER A 70 -0.03 12.56 5.75
C SER A 70 1.07 11.63 5.23
N GLY A 71 0.80 10.34 5.11
CA GLY A 71 1.75 9.36 4.58
C GLY A 71 2.10 9.61 3.11
N ILE A 72 1.12 10.03 2.30
CA ILE A 72 1.33 10.44 0.90
C ILE A 72 2.17 11.73 0.86
N MET A 73 1.90 12.71 1.71
CA MET A 73 2.68 13.97 1.79
C MET A 73 4.14 13.71 2.18
N ASP A 74 4.40 12.67 2.97
CA ASP A 74 5.76 12.24 3.33
C ASP A 74 6.46 11.41 2.24
N THR A 75 5.78 11.10 1.13
CA THR A 75 6.37 10.37 -0.01
C THR A 75 6.93 11.30 -1.07
N ARG A 76 7.84 10.77 -1.88
CA ARG A 76 8.31 11.45 -3.10
C ARG A 76 7.87 10.68 -4.32
N LEU A 77 7.16 11.35 -5.21
CA LEU A 77 6.83 10.80 -6.51
C LEU A 77 8.12 10.58 -7.31
N SER A 78 8.32 9.36 -7.78
CA SER A 78 9.47 8.96 -8.59
C SER A 78 8.99 8.29 -9.87
N PHE A 79 9.62 8.66 -10.97
CA PHE A 79 9.40 8.06 -12.27
C PHE A 79 10.67 7.31 -12.69
N PRO A 80 10.52 6.14 -13.31
CA PRO A 80 11.65 5.44 -13.89
C PRO A 80 12.10 6.19 -15.15
N HIS A 81 13.37 6.06 -15.50
CA HIS A 81 13.81 6.49 -16.82
C HIS A 81 13.11 5.61 -17.87
N PRO A 82 12.51 6.18 -18.92
CA PRO A 82 11.89 5.38 -19.97
C PRO A 82 12.92 4.43 -20.58
N ALA A 83 12.56 3.16 -20.79
CA ALA A 83 13.45 2.28 -21.54
C ALA A 83 13.50 2.72 -23.01
N GLU A 84 14.58 2.37 -23.71
CA GLU A 84 14.62 2.58 -25.16
C GLU A 84 13.57 1.72 -25.88
N SER A 85 12.84 2.35 -26.81
CA SER A 85 11.74 1.71 -27.57
C SER A 85 12.15 0.47 -28.39
N ARG A 86 13.45 0.27 -28.62
CA ARG A 86 13.97 -0.92 -29.33
C ARG A 86 13.98 -2.16 -28.45
N VAL A 87 14.27 -2.02 -27.16
CA VAL A 87 14.32 -3.13 -26.19
C VAL A 87 12.92 -3.70 -25.93
N THR A 88 11.88 -2.87 -26.03
CA THR A 88 10.50 -3.28 -25.73
C THR A 88 9.81 -4.05 -26.85
N LYS A 89 10.25 -3.90 -28.10
CA LYS A 89 9.67 -4.60 -29.26
C LYS A 89 10.02 -6.09 -29.32
N SER A 90 11.09 -6.52 -28.66
CA SER A 90 11.52 -7.92 -28.63
C SER A 90 10.93 -8.74 -27.47
N LEU A 91 10.19 -8.10 -26.55
CA LEU A 91 9.63 -8.74 -25.37
C LEU A 91 8.24 -9.35 -25.63
N SER A 92 7.97 -10.50 -25.02
CA SER A 92 6.63 -11.07 -24.94
C SER A 92 5.88 -10.45 -23.76
N TRP A 93 4.96 -9.54 -24.05
CA TRP A 93 4.18 -8.85 -23.03
C TRP A 93 3.03 -9.70 -22.51
N LYS A 94 2.91 -9.80 -21.19
CA LYS A 94 1.71 -10.29 -20.52
C LYS A 94 0.90 -9.07 -20.07
N TYR A 95 -0.20 -8.82 -20.75
CA TYR A 95 -1.10 -7.73 -20.41
C TYR A 95 -2.08 -8.12 -19.32
N MET A 96 -2.39 -7.12 -18.53
CA MET A 96 -3.45 -7.18 -17.54
C MET A 96 -4.76 -6.92 -18.25
N ASN A 97 -5.51 -7.98 -18.56
CA ASN A 97 -6.85 -7.79 -19.11
C ASN A 97 -7.78 -7.40 -17.97
N THR A 98 -7.83 -6.10 -17.65
CA THR A 98 -8.88 -5.55 -16.82
C THR A 98 -10.16 -5.50 -17.64
N HIS A 99 -10.77 -6.65 -17.92
CA HIS A 99 -12.20 -6.68 -18.19
C HIS A 99 -12.89 -6.25 -16.89
N TRP A 100 -12.96 -4.94 -16.69
CA TRP A 100 -13.89 -4.34 -15.77
C TRP A 100 -15.26 -4.90 -16.16
N PRO A 101 -16.03 -5.53 -15.25
CA PRO A 101 -17.34 -6.04 -15.60
C PRO A 101 -18.18 -4.88 -16.12
N SER A 102 -18.30 -4.78 -17.44
CA SER A 102 -19.09 -3.79 -18.17
C SER A 102 -20.60 -4.03 -17.99
N SER A 103 -20.99 -5.02 -17.19
CA SER A 103 -22.38 -5.41 -16.93
C SER A 103 -23.12 -4.49 -15.97
N LYS A 104 -22.49 -3.43 -15.45
CA LYS A 104 -23.24 -2.30 -14.88
C LYS A 104 -22.74 -1.01 -15.52
N PRO A 105 -23.55 -0.35 -16.39
CA PRO A 105 -23.22 0.99 -16.84
C PRO A 105 -23.06 1.88 -15.61
N PHE A 106 -21.99 2.67 -15.60
CA PHE A 106 -21.82 3.78 -14.67
C PHE A 106 -22.93 4.79 -14.95
N VAL A 107 -24.12 4.55 -14.42
CA VAL A 107 -25.13 5.58 -14.27
C VAL A 107 -24.89 6.13 -12.86
N TYR A 108 -24.48 7.39 -12.79
CA TYR A 108 -24.02 8.16 -11.63
C TYR A 108 -22.50 8.12 -11.37
N PHE A 109 -21.89 9.29 -11.60
CA PHE A 109 -20.48 9.69 -11.45
C PHE A 109 -19.59 9.56 -12.70
N ASP A 110 -19.92 10.34 -13.73
CA ASP A 110 -19.01 10.78 -14.82
C ASP A 110 -17.90 11.75 -14.36
N ILE A 111 -17.74 11.99 -13.05
CA ILE A 111 -16.89 13.08 -12.56
C ILE A 111 -15.40 12.67 -12.43
N LEU A 112 -15.05 11.38 -12.53
CA LEU A 112 -13.66 10.92 -12.34
C LEU A 112 -13.26 9.76 -13.27
N ARG A 113 -13.57 9.83 -14.56
CA ARG A 113 -12.69 9.18 -15.55
C ARG A 113 -11.45 10.07 -15.68
N THR A 114 -10.51 9.93 -14.75
CA THR A 114 -9.18 10.45 -14.98
C THR A 114 -8.52 9.52 -15.98
N GLU A 115 -8.31 10.01 -17.20
CA GLU A 115 -7.41 9.34 -18.14
C GLU A 115 -6.04 9.22 -17.44
N PRO A 116 -5.36 8.05 -17.52
CA PRO A 116 -4.05 7.92 -16.92
C PRO A 116 -3.12 8.97 -17.53
N THR A 117 -2.75 9.95 -16.71
CA THR A 117 -1.90 11.09 -17.13
C THR A 117 -0.45 10.67 -17.32
N TYR A 118 -0.06 9.49 -16.85
CA TYR A 118 1.22 8.85 -17.17
C TYR A 118 1.04 7.39 -17.55
N SER A 119 1.62 7.02 -18.70
CA SER A 119 1.84 5.63 -19.13
C SER A 119 3.30 5.52 -19.57
N GLY A 120 4.02 4.55 -19.03
CA GLY A 120 5.44 4.39 -19.29
C GLY A 120 5.91 2.95 -19.11
N TYR A 121 6.91 2.58 -19.90
CA TYR A 121 7.62 1.30 -19.78
C TYR A 121 9.06 1.54 -19.34
N PHE A 122 9.55 0.64 -18.51
CA PHE A 122 10.92 0.68 -18.01
C PHE A 122 11.49 -0.73 -17.89
N SER A 123 12.80 -0.82 -18.06
CA SER A 123 13.55 -2.06 -17.84
C SER A 123 13.81 -2.22 -16.34
N LEU A 124 13.78 -3.46 -15.89
CA LEU A 124 14.25 -3.81 -14.56
C LEU A 124 15.77 -3.97 -14.59
N PRO A 125 16.45 -3.78 -13.44
CA PRO A 125 17.88 -4.06 -13.37
C PRO A 125 18.19 -5.51 -13.75
N ASP A 126 19.16 -5.73 -14.63
CA ASP A 126 19.60 -7.09 -15.00
C ASP A 126 20.10 -7.86 -13.78
N SER A 127 20.67 -7.12 -12.83
CA SER A 127 21.19 -7.62 -11.56
C SER A 127 20.16 -7.57 -10.41
N LEU A 128 18.85 -7.52 -10.70
CA LEU A 128 17.79 -7.39 -9.69
C LEU A 128 17.95 -8.39 -8.53
N LYS A 129 18.07 -7.86 -7.31
CA LYS A 129 18.25 -8.64 -6.07
C LYS A 129 17.07 -8.51 -5.13
N GLN A 130 16.54 -7.30 -5.04
CA GLN A 130 15.56 -6.93 -4.03
C GLN A 130 14.48 -6.04 -4.62
N ILE A 131 13.29 -6.11 -4.04
CA ILE A 131 12.23 -5.15 -4.30
C ILE A 131 11.80 -4.55 -2.96
N ALA A 132 11.85 -3.22 -2.87
CA ALA A 132 11.26 -2.47 -1.77
C ALA A 132 9.88 -1.98 -2.16
N VAL A 133 8.93 -2.09 -1.24
CA VAL A 133 7.54 -1.66 -1.44
C VAL A 133 7.19 -0.59 -0.42
N SER A 134 6.77 0.56 -0.91
CA SER A 134 6.19 1.62 -0.08
C SER A 134 4.76 1.28 0.26
N HIS A 135 4.48 1.13 1.55
CA HIS A 135 3.21 0.62 2.08
C HIS A 135 2.60 1.63 3.03
N LEU A 136 1.39 2.08 2.72
CA LEU A 136 0.58 2.97 3.55
C LEU A 136 -0.57 2.16 4.11
N GLY A 137 -0.53 1.78 5.39
CA GLY A 137 -1.51 0.84 5.94
C GLY A 137 -1.54 0.84 7.46
N ASP A 138 -2.68 0.45 8.02
CA ASP A 138 -2.85 0.10 9.43
C ASP A 138 -3.26 -1.38 9.58
N THR A 139 -4.02 -1.74 10.62
CA THR A 139 -4.58 -3.08 10.83
C THR A 139 -5.85 -3.39 10.05
N TYR A 140 -6.44 -2.43 9.34
CA TYR A 140 -7.73 -2.57 8.64
C TYR A 140 -7.61 -2.36 7.14
N GLU A 141 -6.79 -1.41 6.72
CA GLU A 141 -6.58 -1.04 5.32
C GLU A 141 -5.10 -0.91 5.02
N SER A 142 -4.77 -1.05 3.74
CA SER A 142 -3.41 -0.89 3.25
C SER A 142 -3.45 -0.52 1.79
N TYR A 143 -2.48 0.28 1.37
CA TYR A 143 -2.27 0.70 0.02
C TYR A 143 -0.79 0.59 -0.32
N ILE A 144 -0.51 0.18 -1.55
CA ILE A 144 0.83 0.20 -2.12
C ILE A 144 0.97 1.50 -2.89
N SER A 145 1.87 2.37 -2.45
CA SER A 145 2.05 3.71 -3.02
C SER A 145 3.18 3.77 -4.03
N GLY A 146 4.17 2.89 -3.93
CA GLY A 146 5.33 2.88 -4.82
C GLY A 146 6.23 1.66 -4.61
N MET A 147 7.18 1.46 -5.52
CA MET A 147 8.12 0.34 -5.50
C MET A 147 9.51 0.78 -5.95
N GLU A 148 10.53 0.10 -5.43
CA GLU A 148 11.92 0.24 -5.84
C GLU A 148 12.46 -1.14 -6.23
N PHE A 149 12.94 -1.27 -7.45
CA PHE A 149 13.61 -2.46 -7.97
C PHE A 149 15.12 -2.26 -7.84
N ILE A 150 15.76 -3.02 -6.96
CA ILE A 150 17.13 -2.78 -6.50
C ILE A 150 18.05 -3.86 -7.08
N GLY A 151 18.94 -3.44 -7.99
CA GLY A 151 20.03 -4.25 -8.54
C GLY A 151 21.34 -4.07 -7.75
N GLU A 152 22.45 -4.47 -8.34
CA GLU A 152 23.80 -4.24 -7.79
C GLU A 152 24.24 -2.79 -7.93
N ASP A 153 24.14 -2.24 -9.14
CA ASP A 153 24.68 -0.93 -9.48
C ASP A 153 23.60 0.13 -9.73
N GLU A 154 22.34 -0.30 -9.81
CA GLU A 154 21.23 0.57 -10.17
C GLU A 154 19.96 0.29 -9.36
N THR A 155 19.08 1.29 -9.28
CA THR A 155 17.78 1.16 -8.65
C THR A 155 16.73 1.91 -9.46
N VAL A 156 15.68 1.20 -9.85
CA VAL A 156 14.55 1.76 -10.59
C VAL A 156 13.39 2.01 -9.64
N LYS A 157 12.84 3.22 -9.62
CA LYS A 157 11.79 3.63 -8.68
C LYS A 157 10.51 4.04 -9.41
N ILE A 158 9.37 3.64 -8.86
CA ILE A 158 8.06 3.95 -9.43
C ILE A 158 7.06 4.37 -8.35
N GLY A 159 6.27 5.40 -8.64
CA GLY A 159 5.20 5.88 -7.79
C GLY A 159 5.69 6.69 -6.58
N HIS A 160 4.87 6.71 -5.53
CA HIS A 160 5.10 7.46 -4.31
C HIS A 160 5.97 6.67 -3.33
N ILE A 161 7.26 7.02 -3.27
CA ILE A 161 8.26 6.33 -2.47
C ILE A 161 8.30 6.89 -1.05
N SER A 162 8.10 6.03 -0.05
CA SER A 162 8.22 6.35 1.37
C SER A 162 9.58 5.92 1.92
N SER A 163 10.27 6.84 2.61
CA SER A 163 11.52 6.51 3.32
C SER A 163 11.28 5.77 4.64
N ARG A 164 10.08 5.89 5.23
CA ARG A 164 9.75 5.39 6.57
C ARG A 164 8.97 4.07 6.56
N ALA A 165 8.09 3.89 5.57
CA ALA A 165 7.20 2.74 5.50
C ALA A 165 7.52 1.86 4.29
N ARG A 166 8.73 1.28 4.30
CA ARG A 166 9.23 0.40 3.24
C ARG A 166 9.36 -1.04 3.73
N ILE A 167 8.87 -1.98 2.94
CA ILE A 167 9.05 -3.42 3.16
C ILE A 167 9.96 -3.93 2.05
N VAL A 168 11.13 -4.45 2.41
CA VAL A 168 12.13 -4.96 1.45
C VAL A 168 12.03 -6.49 1.40
N ARG A 169 11.99 -7.04 0.18
CA ARG A 169 12.02 -8.48 -0.06
C ARG A 169 13.18 -8.84 -0.97
N ASP A 170 13.87 -9.92 -0.64
CA ASP A 170 14.79 -10.59 -1.55
C ASP A 170 13.99 -11.30 -2.64
N ILE A 171 14.42 -11.13 -3.88
CA ILE A 171 13.72 -11.64 -5.05
C ILE A 171 14.72 -12.30 -5.98
N ARG A 172 14.77 -13.63 -6.00
CA ARG A 172 15.52 -14.41 -7.01
C ARG A 172 14.90 -15.80 -7.23
N PRO A 173 14.51 -16.16 -8.47
CA PRO A 173 14.23 -15.29 -9.62
C PRO A 173 12.99 -14.39 -9.40
N PHE A 174 12.85 -13.32 -10.18
CA PHE A 174 11.64 -12.49 -10.23
C PHE A 174 10.74 -12.91 -11.41
N ARG A 175 9.60 -13.52 -11.11
CA ARG A 175 8.66 -14.02 -12.14
C ARG A 175 7.34 -13.24 -12.16
N GLY A 176 7.35 -12.01 -11.66
CA GLY A 176 6.17 -11.14 -11.58
C GLY A 176 5.51 -11.16 -10.20
N PHE A 177 4.26 -10.74 -10.14
CA PHE A 177 3.53 -10.57 -8.90
C PHE A 177 2.04 -10.85 -9.04
N LYS A 178 1.39 -11.12 -7.91
CA LYS A 178 -0.06 -11.04 -7.75
C LYS A 178 -0.40 -9.69 -7.11
N ILE A 179 -1.43 -9.04 -7.63
CA ILE A 179 -1.93 -7.77 -7.11
C ILE A 179 -3.34 -7.97 -6.60
N ALA A 180 -3.63 -7.42 -5.42
CA ALA A 180 -4.98 -7.28 -4.91
C ALA A 180 -5.33 -5.78 -4.93
N TRP A 181 -6.38 -5.37 -5.64
CA TRP A 181 -6.74 -3.95 -5.82
C TRP A 181 -8.24 -3.68 -5.70
N SER A 182 -8.59 -2.40 -5.81
CA SER A 182 -9.95 -1.88 -5.87
C SER A 182 -9.99 -0.58 -6.69
N ARG A 183 -11.15 0.09 -6.73
CA ARG A 183 -11.27 1.46 -7.26
C ARG A 183 -10.38 2.47 -6.53
N GLN A 184 -10.04 2.21 -5.27
CA GLN A 184 -9.20 3.09 -4.46
C GLN A 184 -7.70 2.83 -4.66
N GLY A 185 -7.32 1.89 -5.53
CA GLY A 185 -5.92 1.55 -5.81
C GLY A 185 -5.52 0.15 -5.36
N VAL A 186 -4.21 -0.08 -5.33
CA VAL A 186 -3.59 -1.38 -5.00
C VAL A 186 -3.53 -1.55 -3.48
N HIS A 187 -4.16 -2.60 -2.96
CA HIS A 187 -4.21 -2.89 -1.53
C HIS A 187 -3.09 -3.80 -1.05
N ALA A 188 -2.70 -4.74 -1.90
CA ALA A 188 -1.66 -5.70 -1.57
C ALA A 188 -0.93 -6.18 -2.82
N ILE A 189 0.32 -6.57 -2.61
CA ILE A 189 1.14 -7.23 -3.62
C ILE A 189 1.79 -8.47 -3.03
N LYS A 190 1.88 -9.53 -3.83
CA LYS A 190 2.61 -10.74 -3.49
C LYS A 190 3.55 -11.07 -4.65
N PHE A 191 4.84 -11.06 -4.38
CA PHE A 191 5.83 -11.43 -5.38
C PHE A 191 5.80 -12.93 -5.65
N ASN A 192 6.00 -13.30 -6.90
CA ASN A 192 6.22 -14.68 -7.30
C ASN A 192 7.72 -14.90 -7.44
N THR A 193 8.31 -15.48 -6.40
CA THR A 193 9.71 -15.84 -6.33
C THR A 193 9.86 -17.23 -5.72
N ASN A 194 11.03 -17.84 -5.88
CA ASN A 194 11.31 -19.16 -5.34
C ASN A 194 11.69 -19.11 -3.84
N VAL A 195 11.71 -17.92 -3.24
CA VAL A 195 12.01 -17.70 -1.82
C VAL A 195 10.79 -18.06 -0.97
N THR A 196 11.02 -18.73 0.17
CA THR A 196 9.99 -19.33 1.04
C THR A 196 9.05 -18.31 1.71
N ASP A 197 9.38 -17.03 1.77
CA ASP A 197 8.54 -15.98 2.38
C ASP A 197 7.83 -15.08 1.34
N CYS A 198 6.97 -15.70 0.53
CA CYS A 198 6.09 -14.99 -0.41
C CYS A 198 4.74 -14.62 0.24
N SER A 199 4.75 -14.02 1.43
CA SER A 199 3.52 -13.48 2.02
C SER A 199 3.03 -12.26 1.23
N TRP A 200 1.74 -11.94 1.34
CA TRP A 200 1.24 -10.66 0.86
C TRP A 200 1.90 -9.52 1.64
N ILE A 201 2.32 -8.48 0.92
CA ILE A 201 2.61 -7.16 1.45
C ILE A 201 1.31 -6.36 1.36
N GLY A 202 0.79 -5.91 2.50
CA GLY A 202 -0.55 -5.32 2.59
C GLY A 202 -1.65 -6.37 2.80
N LYS A 203 -2.91 -5.97 2.58
CA LYS A 203 -4.11 -6.76 2.85
C LYS A 203 -4.94 -7.02 1.59
N ALA A 204 -4.98 -8.28 1.18
CA ALA A 204 -5.84 -8.69 0.06
C ALA A 204 -7.34 -8.75 0.42
N THR A 205 -7.72 -8.75 1.71
CA THR A 205 -9.10 -9.00 2.16
C THR A 205 -10.12 -7.94 1.74
N LYS A 206 -9.68 -6.71 1.46
CA LYS A 206 -10.54 -5.61 0.99
C LYS A 206 -10.44 -5.38 -0.52
N ALA A 207 -9.61 -6.16 -1.20
CA ALA A 207 -9.53 -6.08 -2.64
C ALA A 207 -10.81 -6.64 -3.25
N ALA A 208 -11.38 -5.90 -4.20
CA ALA A 208 -12.48 -6.41 -4.99
C ALA A 208 -12.00 -7.42 -6.03
N TRP A 209 -10.70 -7.35 -6.39
CA TRP A 209 -10.11 -8.21 -7.42
C TRP A 209 -8.67 -8.59 -7.08
N VAL A 210 -8.30 -9.79 -7.51
CA VAL A 210 -6.92 -10.29 -7.48
C VAL A 210 -6.50 -10.64 -8.89
N CYS A 211 -5.37 -10.12 -9.34
CA CYS A 211 -4.78 -10.38 -10.65
C CYS A 211 -3.44 -11.09 -10.51
N ASP A 212 -3.16 -12.05 -11.40
CA ASP A 212 -1.91 -12.80 -11.46
C ASP A 212 -1.10 -12.40 -12.70
N MET A 213 -0.06 -11.60 -12.47
CA MET A 213 0.85 -11.08 -13.50
C MET A 213 2.16 -11.88 -13.55
N THR A 214 2.09 -13.18 -13.24
CA THR A 214 3.27 -14.05 -13.30
C THR A 214 3.56 -14.53 -14.72
N VAL A 215 4.84 -14.68 -15.01
CA VAL A 215 5.36 -15.16 -16.31
C VAL A 215 6.27 -16.36 -16.09
N ALA A 216 6.48 -17.16 -17.16
CA ALA A 216 7.29 -18.38 -17.07
C ALA A 216 8.79 -18.09 -16.89
N SER A 217 9.25 -16.98 -17.48
CA SER A 217 10.64 -16.51 -17.45
C SER A 217 10.83 -15.38 -16.43
N ASN A 218 12.06 -14.85 -16.31
CA ASN A 218 12.30 -13.66 -15.52
C ASN A 218 11.64 -12.44 -16.17
N VAL A 219 11.03 -11.59 -15.35
CA VAL A 219 10.50 -10.31 -15.82
C VAL A 219 11.67 -9.39 -16.13
N ALA A 220 11.73 -8.88 -17.37
CA ALA A 220 12.75 -7.94 -17.83
C ALA A 220 12.29 -6.49 -17.84
N ALA A 221 10.98 -6.26 -17.99
CA ALA A 221 10.40 -4.92 -18.07
C ALA A 221 9.00 -4.90 -17.48
N VAL A 222 8.56 -3.71 -17.08
CA VAL A 222 7.22 -3.46 -16.58
C VAL A 222 6.67 -2.21 -17.28
N GLN A 223 5.38 -2.28 -17.64
CA GLN A 223 4.61 -1.11 -18.04
C GLN A 223 3.71 -0.72 -16.86
N ILE A 224 3.66 0.57 -16.56
CA ILE A 224 2.79 1.13 -15.52
C ILE A 224 1.98 2.27 -16.07
N GLU A 225 0.77 2.39 -15.53
CA GLU A 225 -0.15 3.47 -15.79
C GLU A 225 -0.68 3.98 -14.46
N PHE A 226 -0.62 5.29 -14.25
CA PHE A 226 -1.17 5.90 -13.06
C PHE A 226 -1.63 7.33 -13.32
N ASP A 227 -2.57 7.76 -12.50
CA ASP A 227 -3.06 9.13 -12.48
C ASP A 227 -2.04 10.01 -11.76
N VAL A 228 -1.37 10.87 -12.52
CA VAL A 228 -0.63 12.03 -12.03
C VAL A 228 -1.53 13.23 -12.16
N SER A 229 -2.42 13.39 -11.19
CA SER A 229 -2.93 14.71 -10.90
C SER A 229 -1.76 15.53 -10.39
N VAL A 230 -1.21 16.39 -11.24
CA VAL A 230 -0.26 17.43 -10.85
C VAL A 230 -1.00 18.29 -9.82
N ALA A 231 -0.81 17.99 -8.54
CA ALA A 231 -1.32 18.85 -7.47
C ALA A 231 -0.54 20.16 -7.55
N PHE A 232 -1.20 21.16 -8.14
CA PHE A 232 -1.05 22.61 -7.99
C PHE A 232 0.28 23.10 -7.36
N CYS A 233 1.08 23.80 -8.18
CA CYS A 233 1.90 24.92 -7.68
C CYS A 233 1.00 26.02 -7.11
#